data_AF-A0A519FRU6-F1
#
_entry.id   AF-A0A519FRU6-F1
#
_cell.length_a   1.000
_cell.length_b   1.000
_cell.length_c   1.000
_cell.angle_alpha   90.00
_cell.angle_beta   90.00
_cell.angle_gamma   90.00
#
_symmetry.space_group_name_H-M   'P 1'
#
loop_
_entity.id
_entity.type
_entity.pdbx_description
1 polymer ?
#
loop_
_entity_poly.entity_id
_entity_poly.type
_entity_poly.pdbx_seq_one_letter_code
_entity_poly.pdbx_strand_id
1 'polypeptide(L)' 'MTHPGELSDRELVNRAQQWRRQSLYGGSRNAGRLAREHEAEMRRRFGGGTTLSAPLTMRPLARRPRPWWRVW' A
#
# COMPACT_ATOMS: atom_id res chain seq x y z
N MET A 1 -12.51 15.36 5.57
CA MET A 1 -11.77 14.31 4.82
C MET A 1 -12.81 13.52 4.05
N THR A 2 -12.71 13.41 2.72
CA THR A 2 -13.67 12.63 1.92
C THR A 2 -13.53 11.16 2.25
N HIS A 3 -14.62 10.49 2.63
CA HIS A 3 -14.58 9.06 2.94
C HIS A 3 -14.38 8.26 1.64
N PRO A 4 -13.55 7.19 1.65
CA PRO A 4 -13.30 6.42 0.44
C PRO A 4 -14.57 5.77 -0.13
N GLY A 5 -15.56 5.49 0.72
CA GLY A 5 -16.87 4.96 0.32
C GLY A 5 -17.74 5.92 -0.49
N GLU A 6 -17.45 7.23 -0.48
CA GLU A 6 -18.22 8.25 -1.22
C GLU A 6 -17.63 8.52 -2.61
N LEU A 7 -16.43 8.00 -2.89
CA LEU A 7 -15.73 8.23 -4.15
C LEU A 7 -16.26 7.32 -5.25
N SER A 8 -16.29 7.84 -6.48
CA SER A 8 -16.42 6.95 -7.64
C SER A 8 -15.19 6.07 -7.78
N ASP A 9 -15.36 4.92 -8.42
CA ASP A 9 -14.30 3.95 -8.66
C ASP A 9 -13.04 4.57 -9.31
N ARG A 10 -13.24 5.48 -10.27
CA ARG A 10 -12.15 6.17 -10.96
C ARG A 10 -11.42 7.16 -10.05
N GLU A 11 -12.14 7.88 -9.20
CA GLU A 11 -11.56 8.80 -8.22
C GLU A 11 -10.85 8.07 -7.09
N LEU A 12 -11.38 6.93 -6.66
CA LEU A 12 -10.77 6.06 -5.67
C LEU A 12 -9.38 5.60 -6.16
N VAL A 13 -9.29 5.17 -7.43
CA VAL A 13 -8.02 4.83 -8.10
C VAL A 13 -7.05 5.98 -8.13
N ASN A 14 -7.50 7.14 -8.56
CA ASN A 14 -6.64 8.30 -8.70
C ASN A 14 -6.10 8.77 -7.33
N ARG A 15 -6.96 8.81 -6.30
CA ARG A 15 -6.55 9.18 -4.93
C ARG A 15 -5.60 8.17 -4.31
N ALA A 16 -5.86 6.87 -4.44
CA ALA A 16 -4.96 5.84 -3.94
C ALA A 16 -3.55 6.00 -4.53
N GLN A 17 -3.44 6.24 -5.84
CA GLN A 17 -2.15 6.50 -6.50
C GLN A 17 -1.47 7.78 -6.03
N GLN A 18 -2.23 8.85 -5.82
CA GLN A 18 -1.67 10.12 -5.31
C GLN A 18 -1.13 9.96 -3.89
N TRP A 19 -1.87 9.32 -2.99
CA TRP A 19 -1.41 9.04 -1.63
C TRP A 19 -0.20 8.11 -1.62
N ARG A 20 -0.16 7.14 -2.53
CA ARG A 20 0.97 6.24 -2.73
C ARG A 20 2.23 6.98 -3.15
N ARG A 21 2.14 7.88 -4.13
CA ARG A 21 3.27 8.74 -4.53
C ARG A 21 3.71 9.62 -3.37
N GLN A 22 2.78 10.28 -2.68
CA GLN A 22 3.10 11.12 -1.53
C GLN A 22 3.77 10.34 -0.40
N SER A 23 3.37 9.09 -0.15
CA SER A 23 3.99 8.23 0.86
C SER A 23 5.43 7.85 0.49
N LEU A 24 5.76 7.71 -0.80
CA LEU A 24 7.11 7.34 -1.26
C LEU A 24 8.07 8.52 -1.22
N TYR A 25 7.61 9.72 -1.55
CA TYR A 25 8.44 10.94 -1.56
C TYR A 25 8.57 11.62 -0.18
N GLY A 26 8.25 10.92 0.91
CA GLY A 26 8.36 11.48 2.26
C GLY A 26 7.35 12.58 2.55
N GLY A 27 6.20 12.58 1.86
CA GLY A 27 5.10 13.49 2.12
C GLY A 27 4.44 13.25 3.47
N SER A 28 3.27 13.88 3.66
CA SER A 28 2.52 13.90 4.93
C SER A 28 2.53 12.55 5.66
N ARG A 29 2.85 12.55 6.96
CA ARG A 29 3.04 11.34 7.81
C ARG A 29 1.84 10.37 7.77
N ASN A 30 0.66 10.88 7.41
CA ASN A 30 -0.58 10.11 7.32
C ASN A 30 -0.88 9.55 5.92
N ALA A 31 -0.10 9.90 4.89
CA ALA A 31 -0.33 9.49 3.51
C ALA A 31 -0.34 7.97 3.34
N GLY A 32 0.54 7.25 4.04
CA GLY A 32 0.57 5.79 4.01
C GLY A 32 -0.63 5.12 4.72
N ARG A 33 -1.27 5.80 5.68
CA ARG A 33 -2.53 5.32 6.28
C ARG A 33 -3.70 5.55 5.32
N LEU A 34 -3.79 6.76 4.76
CA LEU A 34 -4.84 7.13 3.80
C LEU A 34 -4.79 6.27 2.53
N ALA A 35 -3.60 5.96 2.02
CA ALA A 35 -3.42 5.03 0.90
C ALA A 35 -4.03 3.66 1.20
N ARG A 36 -3.73 3.09 2.38
CA ARG A 36 -4.25 1.77 2.80
C ARG A 36 -5.77 1.76 2.98
N GLU A 37 -6.35 2.84 3.49
CA GLU A 37 -7.82 2.97 3.59
C GLU A 37 -8.49 2.99 2.21
N HIS A 38 -7.90 3.68 1.23
CA HIS A 38 -8.42 3.70 -0.14
C HIS A 38 -8.21 2.34 -0.83
N GLU A 39 -7.08 1.68 -0.61
CA GLU A 39 -6.81 0.33 -1.13
C GLU A 39 -7.74 -0.73 -0.51
N ALA A 40 -8.14 -0.57 0.75
CA ALA A 40 -9.12 -1.45 1.39
C ALA A 40 -10.50 -1.34 0.73
N GLU A 41 -10.95 -0.10 0.45
CA GLU A 41 -12.21 0.14 -0.25
C GLU A 41 -12.15 -0.37 -1.71
N MET A 42 -11.00 -0.24 -2.38
CA MET A 42 -10.80 -0.86 -3.70
C MET A 42 -10.95 -2.37 -3.65
N ARG A 43 -10.33 -3.03 -2.66
CA ARG A 43 -10.41 -4.49 -2.52
C ARG A 43 -11.85 -4.94 -2.24
N ARG A 44 -12.62 -4.13 -1.50
CA ARG A 44 -14.04 -4.38 -1.26
C ARG A 44 -14.87 -4.29 -2.54
N ARG A 45 -14.61 -3.31 -3.41
CA ARG A 45 -15.40 -3.04 -4.62
C ARG A 45 -15.00 -3.88 -5.84
N PHE A 46 -13.71 -4.00 -6.10
CA PHE A 46 -13.15 -4.71 -7.27
C PHE A 46 -12.75 -6.16 -6.98
N GLY A 47 -12.78 -6.59 -5.72
CA GLY A 47 -12.27 -7.90 -5.31
C GLY A 47 -10.74 -7.98 -5.20
N GLY A 48 -10.21 -9.21 -5.13
CA GLY A 48 -8.78 -9.48 -4.88
C GLY A 48 -7.83 -9.23 -6.06
N GLY A 49 -8.33 -8.84 -7.23
CA GLY A 49 -7.59 -8.81 -8.49
C GLY A 49 -7.12 -7.43 -8.94
N THR A 50 -6.59 -6.58 -8.05
CA THR A 50 -6.00 -5.30 -8.47
C THR A 50 -4.50 -5.26 -8.19
N THR A 51 -3.70 -5.07 -9.24
CA THR A 51 -2.23 -4.88 -9.19
C THR A 51 -1.82 -3.68 -8.33
N LEU A 52 -2.75 -2.77 -8.03
CA LEU A 52 -2.59 -1.67 -7.11
C LEU A 52 -2.40 -2.13 -5.65
N SER A 53 -2.81 -3.32 -5.24
CA SER A 53 -2.60 -3.83 -3.87
C SER A 53 -1.18 -4.41 -3.63
N ALA A 54 -0.29 -4.36 -4.62
CA ALA A 54 1.07 -4.88 -4.44
C ALA A 54 1.76 -4.20 -3.25
N PRO A 55 2.35 -4.96 -2.30
CA PRO A 55 2.89 -4.43 -1.06
C PRO A 55 3.98 -3.39 -1.34
N LEU A 56 3.79 -2.21 -0.75
CA LEU A 56 4.61 -1.00 -0.94
C LEU A 56 5.86 -0.92 -0.08
N THR A 57 6.03 -1.86 0.83
CA THR A 57 7.28 -1.98 1.55
C THR A 57 8.28 -2.64 0.61
N MET A 58 9.40 -1.97 0.34
CA MET A 58 10.68 -2.69 0.25
C MET A 58 10.83 -3.40 1.59
N ARG A 59 10.17 -4.55 1.74
CA ARG A 59 10.43 -5.46 2.86
C ARG A 59 11.94 -5.69 2.75
N PRO A 60 12.75 -5.28 3.74
CA PRO A 60 14.12 -5.75 3.77
C PRO A 60 13.98 -7.26 3.64
N LEU A 61 14.55 -7.85 2.58
CA LEU A 61 14.56 -9.29 2.40
C LEU A 61 14.98 -9.84 3.75
N ALA A 62 14.02 -10.39 4.51
CA ALA A 62 14.24 -10.72 5.90
C ALA A 62 15.50 -11.59 5.88
N ARG A 63 16.56 -11.12 6.55
CA ARG A 63 17.86 -11.81 6.58
C ARG A 63 17.53 -13.24 6.98
N ARG A 64 17.63 -14.18 6.02
CA ARG A 64 17.38 -15.59 6.28
C ARG A 64 18.29 -15.95 7.46
N PRO A 65 17.76 -16.56 8.54
CA PRO A 65 18.62 -17.01 9.63
C PRO A 65 19.68 -17.93 9.03
N ARG A 66 20.95 -17.54 9.17
CA ARG A 66 22.06 -18.32 8.64
C ARG A 66 22.09 -19.63 9.42
N PRO A 67 22.09 -20.79 8.76
CA PRO A 67 22.12 -22.05 9.47
C PRO A 67 23.44 -22.19 10.23
N TRP A 68 23.36 -22.80 11.41
CA TRP A 68 24.42 -22.89 12.43
C TRP A 68 25.72 -23.57 11.96
N TRP A 69 25.70 -24.27 10.82
CA TRP A 69 26.87 -24.93 10.23
C TRP A 69 27.71 -24.03 9.31
N ARG A 70 27.28 -22.79 9.00
CA ARG A 70 28.03 -21.83 8.13
C ARG A 70 28.88 -20.81 8.91
N VAL A 71 29.24 -21.11 10.16
CA VAL A 71 30.06 -20.23 11.02
C VAL A 71 31.43 -20.84 11.37
N TRP A 72 31.82 -21.92 10.69
CA TRP A 72 33.15 -22.52 10.73
C TRP A 72 33.91 -22.17 9.45
#